data_AF-A0A1H2YNL2-F1
#
_entry.id   AF-A0A1H2YNL2-F1
#
_cell.length_a   1.000
_cell.length_b   1.000
_cell.length_c   1.000
_cell.angle_alpha   90.00
_cell.angle_beta   90.00
_cell.angle_gamma   90.00
#
_symmetry.space_group_name_H-M   'P 1'
#
loop_
_entity.id
_entity.type
_entity.pdbx_description
1 polymer ?
#
loop_
_entity_poly.entity_id
_entity_poly.type
_entity_poly.pdbx_seq_one_letter_code
_entity_poly.pdbx_strand_id
1 'polypeptide(L)'
;MKSAKIFAVMIVSSMLMTGCGASNGLQPDSTSQSNGMSMSNINMPGMNMTSSSDAYLLSKAFVDEYSGFDRIQADISKGDYNDALNIANSLHDEFHVAILPPLRDKKGDTFAEAVHSKYDALQDAIQSHDKSKILILLTINRSNLKMVAKILGVKYT
;
A
#
# COMPACT_ATOMS: atom_id res chain seq x y z
N MET A 1 -50.05 8.83 -12.37
CA MET A 1 -49.27 8.35 -13.53
C MET A 1 -48.05 9.25 -13.73
N LYS A 2 -46.87 8.81 -13.30
CA LYS A 2 -45.57 9.36 -13.73
C LYS A 2 -44.58 8.19 -13.76
N SER A 3 -44.18 7.81 -14.97
CA SER A 3 -43.47 6.58 -15.28
C SER A 3 -42.00 6.67 -14.93
N ALA A 4 -41.52 5.74 -14.10
CA ALA A 4 -40.10 5.51 -13.87
C ALA A 4 -39.53 4.69 -15.04
N LYS A 5 -38.52 5.23 -15.73
CA LYS A 5 -37.76 4.50 -16.75
C LYS A 5 -36.57 3.84 -16.07
N ILE A 6 -36.63 2.52 -15.89
CA ILE A 6 -35.53 1.70 -15.40
C ILE A 6 -34.71 1.30 -16.62
N PHE A 7 -33.48 1.82 -16.73
CA PHE A 7 -32.48 1.30 -17.65
C PHE A 7 -31.71 0.20 -16.95
N ALA A 8 -32.07 -1.05 -17.24
CA ALA A 8 -31.29 -2.23 -16.89
C ALA A 8 -30.28 -2.49 -18.01
N VAL A 9 -29.00 -2.28 -17.74
CA VAL A 9 -27.91 -2.67 -18.66
C VAL A 9 -27.40 -4.04 -18.20
N MET A 10 -27.76 -5.09 -18.95
CA MET A 10 -27.11 -6.39 -18.90
C MET A 10 -25.71 -6.28 -19.49
N ILE A 11 -24.68 -6.61 -18.72
CA ILE A 11 -23.35 -6.93 -19.27
C ILE A 11 -23.13 -8.42 -19.03
N VAL A 12 -23.31 -9.18 -20.11
CA VAL A 12 -22.87 -10.57 -20.25
C VAL A 12 -21.38 -10.52 -20.60
N SER A 13 -20.52 -10.94 -19.68
CA SER A 13 -19.09 -11.17 -19.96
C SER A 13 -18.81 -12.66 -20.00
N SER A 14 -18.68 -13.17 -21.22
CA SER A 14 -18.23 -14.52 -21.55
C SER A 14 -16.74 -14.67 -21.20
N MET A 15 -16.42 -15.52 -20.23
CA MET A 15 -15.04 -15.96 -19.97
C MET A 15 -14.67 -17.08 -20.94
N LEU A 16 -13.73 -16.80 -21.84
CA LEU A 16 -13.01 -17.83 -22.59
C LEU A 16 -11.76 -18.21 -21.79
N MET A 17 -11.68 -19.48 -21.36
CA MET A 17 -10.46 -20.07 -20.83
C MET A 17 -9.69 -20.77 -21.94
N THR A 18 -8.44 -20.38 -22.14
CA THR A 18 -7.45 -21.01 -23.02
C THR A 18 -6.10 -20.64 -22.42
N GLY A 19 -5.12 -21.51 -22.19
CA GLY A 19 -4.97 -22.95 -22.29
C GLY A 19 -3.61 -23.31 -21.66
N CYS A 20 -3.44 -24.57 -21.30
CA CYS A 20 -2.21 -25.12 -20.71
C CYS A 20 -1.00 -25.01 -21.64
N GLY A 21 0.19 -24.77 -21.07
CA GLY A 21 1.48 -24.94 -21.72
C GLY A 21 2.54 -25.38 -20.71
N ALA A 22 2.80 -26.68 -20.66
CA ALA A 22 3.95 -27.27 -19.97
C ALA A 22 5.13 -27.38 -20.94
N SER A 23 6.37 -27.18 -20.45
CA SER A 23 7.52 -28.11 -20.59
C SER A 23 8.88 -27.43 -20.36
N ASN A 24 9.60 -27.99 -19.37
CA ASN A 24 11.02 -28.35 -19.32
C ASN A 24 12.15 -27.34 -19.62
N GLY A 25 12.95 -27.08 -18.57
CA GLY A 25 14.34 -27.54 -18.48
C GLY A 25 15.42 -26.69 -19.14
N LEU A 26 16.36 -26.18 -18.32
CA LEU A 26 17.81 -26.37 -18.45
C LEU A 26 18.56 -25.56 -17.37
N GLN A 27 19.34 -26.26 -16.54
CA GLN A 27 20.47 -25.70 -15.78
C GLN A 27 21.57 -25.22 -16.74
N PRO A 28 22.45 -24.32 -16.27
CA PRO A 28 23.80 -24.80 -15.96
C PRO A 28 24.37 -24.25 -14.65
N ASP A 29 25.15 -25.13 -14.02
CA ASP A 29 26.12 -24.89 -12.96
C ASP A 29 27.39 -24.20 -13.51
N SER A 30 27.96 -23.26 -12.75
CA SER A 30 29.41 -23.17 -12.46
C SER A 30 29.73 -21.92 -11.64
N THR A 31 30.00 -22.16 -10.36
CA THR A 31 31.17 -21.67 -9.60
C THR A 31 31.87 -20.37 -10.06
N SER A 32 31.84 -19.35 -9.20
CA SER A 32 32.96 -18.43 -9.02
C SER A 32 33.07 -17.99 -7.55
N GLN A 33 34.27 -18.25 -7.05
CA GLN A 33 34.78 -18.10 -5.70
C GLN A 33 35.29 -16.67 -5.52
N SER A 34 34.88 -15.97 -4.47
CA SER A 34 35.69 -14.86 -3.92
C SER A 34 35.54 -14.80 -2.41
N ASN A 35 36.69 -14.61 -1.77
CA ASN A 35 36.96 -14.76 -0.34
C ASN A 35 36.36 -13.66 0.54
N GLY A 36 35.97 -14.04 1.76
CA GLY A 36 36.15 -13.31 3.03
C GLY A 36 35.46 -11.94 3.15
N MET A 37 34.60 -11.69 4.14
CA MET A 37 34.94 -11.81 5.56
C MET A 37 33.74 -12.26 6.40
N SER A 38 34.05 -13.15 7.33
CA SER A 38 33.20 -13.61 8.43
C SER A 38 32.79 -12.43 9.32
N MET A 39 31.49 -12.25 9.53
CA MET A 39 30.96 -11.60 10.73
C MET A 39 29.94 -12.55 11.35
N SER A 40 30.39 -13.11 12.45
CA SER A 40 29.72 -13.99 13.39
C SER A 40 28.28 -13.58 13.71
N ASN A 41 27.37 -14.55 13.56
CA ASN A 41 26.47 -15.01 14.61
C ASN A 41 25.99 -13.96 15.63
N ILE A 42 24.89 -13.25 15.31
CA ILE A 42 24.04 -12.64 16.34
C ILE A 42 22.68 -13.34 16.30
N ASN A 43 22.65 -14.53 16.90
CA ASN A 43 21.43 -15.13 17.39
C ASN A 43 21.04 -14.37 18.67
N MET A 44 20.20 -13.34 18.56
CA MET A 44 19.58 -12.65 19.71
C MET A 44 18.12 -13.10 19.83
N PRO A 45 17.83 -14.19 20.55
CA PRO A 45 16.45 -14.52 20.91
C PRO A 45 15.99 -13.54 22.00
N GLY A 46 14.94 -12.76 21.72
CA GLY A 46 14.24 -11.98 22.74
C GLY A 46 14.60 -10.49 22.84
N MET A 47 14.88 -9.81 21.72
CA MET A 47 14.84 -8.35 21.71
C MET A 47 13.40 -7.85 21.72
N ASN A 48 12.85 -7.66 22.92
CA ASN A 48 11.74 -6.75 23.16
C ASN A 48 12.23 -5.31 22.94
N MET A 49 12.41 -4.92 21.68
CA MET A 49 12.70 -3.56 21.25
C MET A 49 11.39 -2.77 21.27
N THR A 50 11.01 -2.28 22.45
CA THR A 50 10.22 -1.04 22.53
C THR A 50 11.21 0.13 22.54
N SER A 51 12.04 0.23 21.51
CA SER A 51 13.08 1.24 21.41
C SER A 51 12.52 2.49 20.73
N SER A 52 12.91 3.66 21.23
CA SER A 52 12.45 4.97 20.75
C SER A 52 12.61 5.18 19.24
N SER A 53 13.48 4.41 18.58
CA SER A 53 13.64 4.39 17.13
C SER A 53 12.41 3.87 16.38
N ASP A 54 11.75 2.81 16.86
CA ASP A 54 10.60 2.23 16.16
C ASP A 54 9.39 3.16 16.28
N ALA A 55 9.21 3.78 17.45
CA ALA A 55 8.20 4.80 17.66
C ALA A 55 8.44 6.05 16.79
N TYR A 56 9.71 6.44 16.61
CA TYR A 56 10.09 7.54 15.71
C TYR A 56 9.83 7.20 14.25
N LEU A 57 10.26 6.03 13.77
CA LEU A 57 10.04 5.58 12.39
C LEU A 57 8.55 5.50 12.07
N LEU A 58 7.76 4.93 12.98
CA LEU A 58 6.32 4.86 12.84
C LEU A 58 5.70 6.27 12.79
N SER A 59 6.08 7.15 13.73
CA SER A 59 5.60 8.55 13.72
C SER A 59 5.96 9.29 12.45
N LYS A 60 7.18 9.10 11.94
CA LYS A 60 7.63 9.70 10.68
C LYS A 60 6.80 9.19 9.51
N ALA A 61 6.58 7.87 9.41
CA ALA A 61 5.73 7.30 8.36
C ALA A 61 4.33 7.92 8.37
N PHE A 62 3.71 8.13 9.54
CA PHE A 62 2.44 8.85 9.62
C PHE A 62 2.51 10.28 9.08
N VAL A 63 3.56 11.04 9.40
CA VAL A 63 3.75 12.41 8.90
C VAL A 63 3.94 12.42 7.38
N ASP A 64 4.77 11.52 6.87
CA ASP A 64 5.08 11.40 5.46
C ASP A 64 3.85 11.00 4.64
N GLU A 65 3.05 10.05 5.13
CA GLU A 65 1.74 9.69 4.57
C GLU A 65 0.78 10.88 4.47
N TYR A 66 0.60 11.65 5.55
CA TYR A 66 -0.27 12.84 5.52
C TYR A 66 0.19 13.89 4.52
N SER A 67 1.47 14.25 4.58
CA SER A 67 2.04 15.26 3.68
C SER A 67 2.04 14.77 2.23
N GLY A 68 2.25 13.47 2.02
CA GLY A 68 2.19 12.81 0.73
C GLY A 68 0.80 12.87 0.10
N PHE A 69 -0.28 12.66 0.88
CA PHE A 69 -1.64 12.86 0.38
C PHE A 69 -1.92 14.29 -0.05
N ASP A 70 -1.37 15.29 0.64
CA ASP A 70 -1.50 16.70 0.25
C ASP A 70 -0.75 16.99 -1.06
N ARG A 71 0.43 16.38 -1.25
CA ARG A 71 1.19 16.48 -2.50
C ARG A 71 0.48 15.80 -3.66
N ILE A 72 -0.03 14.57 -3.47
CA ILE A 72 -0.85 13.88 -4.47
C ILE A 72 -2.03 14.78 -4.88
N GLN A 73 -2.75 15.37 -3.91
CA GLN A 73 -3.86 16.26 -4.22
C GLN A 73 -3.41 17.49 -5.04
N ALA A 74 -2.25 18.07 -4.71
CA ALA A 74 -1.69 19.21 -5.44
C ALA A 74 -1.33 18.83 -6.89
N ASP A 75 -0.69 17.69 -7.11
CA ASP A 75 -0.26 17.25 -8.44
C ASP A 75 -1.48 16.87 -9.32
N ILE A 76 -2.48 16.21 -8.74
CA ILE A 76 -3.77 15.94 -9.41
C ILE A 76 -4.52 17.23 -9.77
N SER A 77 -4.35 18.31 -9.00
CA SER A 77 -4.95 19.61 -9.32
C SER A 77 -4.32 20.25 -10.56
N LYS A 78 -3.05 19.97 -10.82
CA LYS A 78 -2.27 20.43 -12.00
C LYS A 78 -2.41 19.51 -13.21
N GLY A 79 -2.88 18.28 -13.00
CA GLY A 79 -2.94 17.24 -14.03
C GLY A 79 -1.70 16.35 -14.09
N ASP A 80 -0.82 16.43 -13.10
CA ASP A 80 0.45 15.71 -13.02
C ASP A 80 0.25 14.30 -12.42
N TYR A 81 -0.50 13.44 -13.13
CA TYR A 81 -0.87 12.10 -12.63
C TYR A 81 0.32 11.16 -12.43
N ASN A 82 1.38 11.29 -13.23
CA ASN A 82 2.58 10.47 -13.09
C ASN A 82 3.33 10.77 -11.78
N ASP A 83 3.46 12.06 -11.43
CA ASP A 83 4.10 12.48 -10.18
C ASP A 83 3.26 12.07 -8.98
N ALA A 84 1.94 12.26 -9.08
CA ALA A 84 1.00 11.76 -8.08
C ALA A 84 1.11 10.23 -7.88
N LEU A 85 1.27 9.45 -8.96
CA LEU A 85 1.41 8.00 -8.89
C LEU A 85 2.74 7.60 -8.25
N ASN A 86 3.84 8.28 -8.60
CA ASN A 86 5.15 8.03 -7.99
C ASN A 86 5.11 8.28 -6.47
N ILE A 87 4.45 9.36 -6.03
CA ILE A 87 4.25 9.62 -4.60
C ILE A 87 3.40 8.52 -3.97
N ALA A 88 2.26 8.17 -4.58
CA ALA A 88 1.38 7.13 -4.07
C ALA A 88 2.09 5.77 -3.90
N ASN A 89 2.95 5.38 -4.85
CA ASN A 89 3.75 4.16 -4.76
C ASN A 89 4.74 4.23 -3.60
N SER A 90 5.47 5.34 -3.46
CA SER A 90 6.43 5.50 -2.36
C SER A 90 5.76 5.48 -0.98
N LEU A 91 4.57 6.08 -0.85
CA LEU A 91 3.79 6.02 0.38
C LEU A 91 3.33 4.59 0.64
N HIS A 92 2.83 3.92 -0.39
CA HIS A 92 2.33 2.55 -0.23
C HIS A 92 3.43 1.58 0.24
N ASP A 93 4.64 1.71 -0.30
CA ASP A 93 5.81 0.96 0.17
C ASP A 93 6.14 1.28 1.64
N GLU A 94 6.08 2.55 2.04
CA GLU A 94 6.30 2.95 3.44
C GLU A 94 5.21 2.41 4.37
N PHE A 95 3.93 2.40 3.94
CA PHE A 95 2.83 1.78 4.65
C PHE A 95 3.10 0.29 4.90
N HIS A 96 3.53 -0.45 3.87
CA HIS A 96 3.87 -1.87 3.98
C HIS A 96 4.99 -2.15 4.98
N VAL A 97 5.99 -1.28 5.05
CA VAL A 97 7.16 -1.48 5.90
C VAL A 97 6.90 -1.03 7.34
N ALA A 98 6.30 0.15 7.53
CA ALA A 98 6.24 0.81 8.83
C ALA A 98 4.89 0.63 9.54
N ILE A 99 3.76 0.71 8.82
CA ILE A 99 2.43 0.84 9.44
C ILE A 99 1.65 -0.48 9.42
N LEU A 100 1.71 -1.22 8.31
CA LEU A 100 0.93 -2.44 8.12
C LEU A 100 1.29 -3.54 9.13
N PRO A 101 2.57 -3.83 9.44
CA PRO A 101 2.91 -4.87 10.43
C PRO A 101 2.34 -4.58 11.83
N PRO A 102 2.59 -3.43 12.49
CA PRO A 102 2.02 -3.18 13.81
C PRO A 102 0.49 -3.05 13.78
N LEU A 103 -0.12 -2.68 12.65
CA LEU A 103 -1.57 -2.68 12.49
C LEU A 103 -2.15 -4.10 12.46
N ARG A 104 -1.54 -5.01 11.69
CA ARG A 104 -1.89 -6.43 11.66
C ARG A 104 -1.75 -7.04 13.05
N ASP A 105 -0.64 -6.79 13.74
CA ASP A 105 -0.42 -7.30 15.09
C ASP A 105 -1.50 -6.83 16.08
N LYS A 106 -1.99 -5.60 15.93
CA LYS A 106 -2.93 -4.98 16.89
C LYS A 106 -4.41 -5.20 16.58
N LYS A 107 -4.78 -5.42 15.32
CA LYS A 107 -6.19 -5.52 14.87
C LYS A 107 -6.50 -6.74 14.01
N GLY A 108 -5.49 -7.52 13.62
CA GLY A 108 -5.61 -8.69 12.76
C GLY A 108 -5.64 -8.33 11.27
N ASP A 109 -5.38 -9.34 10.45
CA ASP A 109 -5.22 -9.21 8.99
C ASP A 109 -6.47 -8.62 8.32
N THR A 110 -7.67 -9.07 8.68
CA THR A 110 -8.90 -8.57 8.04
C THR A 110 -9.06 -7.05 8.18
N PHE A 111 -8.74 -6.49 9.34
CA PHE A 111 -8.80 -5.05 9.55
C PHE A 111 -7.70 -4.33 8.78
N ALA A 112 -6.48 -4.87 8.85
CA ALA A 112 -5.32 -4.29 8.20
C ALA A 112 -5.48 -4.28 6.66
N GLU A 113 -5.93 -5.38 6.07
CA GLU A 113 -6.24 -5.49 4.63
C GLU A 113 -7.36 -4.55 4.18
N ALA A 114 -8.37 -4.32 5.04
CA ALA A 114 -9.43 -3.36 4.73
C ALA A 114 -8.91 -1.91 4.64
N VAL A 115 -7.88 -1.56 5.42
CA VAL A 115 -7.19 -0.26 5.32
C VAL A 115 -6.27 -0.24 4.10
N HIS A 116 -5.44 -1.27 3.95
CA HIS A 116 -4.48 -1.45 2.87
C HIS A 116 -5.14 -1.39 1.49
N SER A 117 -6.27 -2.08 1.27
CA SER A 117 -7.00 -2.05 0.00
C SER A 117 -7.51 -0.66 -0.43
N LYS A 118 -7.52 0.35 0.47
CA LYS A 118 -7.82 1.74 0.11
C LYS A 118 -6.62 2.47 -0.47
N TYR A 119 -5.40 2.03 -0.16
CA TYR A 119 -4.18 2.46 -0.85
C TYR A 119 -4.14 1.90 -2.27
N ASP A 120 -4.38 0.59 -2.43
CA ASP A 120 -4.50 -0.06 -3.75
C ASP A 120 -5.50 0.71 -4.63
N ALA A 121 -6.71 0.93 -4.11
CA ALA A 121 -7.74 1.63 -4.85
C ALA A 121 -7.35 3.06 -5.23
N LEU A 122 -6.52 3.74 -4.41
CA LEU A 122 -6.02 5.08 -4.71
C LEU A 122 -5.01 5.05 -5.84
N GLN A 123 -4.06 4.11 -5.83
CA GLN A 123 -3.11 3.92 -6.93
C GLN A 123 -3.85 3.61 -8.23
N ASP A 124 -4.82 2.69 -8.21
CA ASP A 124 -5.65 2.37 -9.36
C ASP A 124 -6.40 3.60 -9.90
N ALA A 125 -6.95 4.42 -9.00
CA ALA A 125 -7.67 5.63 -9.38
C ALA A 125 -6.74 6.68 -9.99
N ILE A 126 -5.51 6.84 -9.47
CA ILE A 126 -4.49 7.72 -10.04
C ILE A 126 -4.07 7.22 -11.42
N GLN A 127 -3.80 5.92 -11.56
CA GLN A 127 -3.36 5.31 -12.82
C GLN A 127 -4.45 5.36 -13.91
N SER A 128 -5.72 5.30 -13.52
CA SER A 128 -6.86 5.46 -14.44
C SER A 128 -7.28 6.93 -14.64
N HIS A 129 -6.58 7.87 -14.01
CA HIS A 129 -6.86 9.31 -14.06
C HIS A 129 -8.28 9.69 -13.62
N ASP A 130 -8.91 8.89 -12.75
CA ASP A 130 -10.27 9.15 -12.24
C ASP A 130 -10.22 10.16 -11.09
N LYS A 131 -10.14 11.45 -11.44
CA LYS A 131 -10.03 12.56 -10.47
C LYS A 131 -11.09 12.53 -9.37
N SER A 132 -12.33 12.18 -9.70
CA SER A 132 -13.42 12.13 -8.71
C SER A 132 -13.17 11.03 -7.68
N LYS A 133 -12.77 9.84 -8.14
CA LYS A 133 -12.45 8.71 -7.28
C LYS A 133 -11.19 8.96 -6.45
N ILE A 134 -10.17 9.61 -7.02
CA ILE A 134 -8.95 10.00 -6.30
C ILE A 134 -9.28 10.88 -5.10
N LEU A 135 -10.09 11.93 -5.27
CA LEU A 135 -10.44 12.85 -4.17
C LEU A 135 -11.22 12.14 -3.03
N ILE A 136 -12.12 11.23 -3.39
CA ILE A 136 -12.85 10.40 -2.43
C ILE A 136 -11.86 9.50 -1.65
N LEU A 137 -10.94 8.83 -2.36
CA LEU A 137 -10.00 7.90 -1.76
C LEU A 137 -8.93 8.61 -0.92
N LEU A 138 -8.46 9.79 -1.30
CA LEU A 138 -7.60 10.61 -0.45
C LEU A 138 -8.28 10.96 0.88
N THR A 139 -9.58 11.26 0.85
CA THR A 139 -10.36 11.54 2.06
C THR A 139 -10.48 10.29 2.95
N ILE A 140 -10.80 9.14 2.34
CA ILE A 140 -10.91 7.86 3.05
C ILE A 140 -9.57 7.47 3.67
N ASN A 141 -8.47 7.51 2.91
CA ASN A 141 -7.15 7.14 3.39
C ASN A 141 -6.65 8.06 4.50
N ARG A 142 -6.84 9.38 4.40
CA ARG A 142 -6.55 10.31 5.50
C ARG A 142 -7.34 9.94 6.76
N SER A 143 -8.63 9.62 6.64
CA SER A 143 -9.47 9.22 7.78
C SER A 143 -9.03 7.89 8.39
N ASN A 144 -8.71 6.91 7.55
CA ASN A 144 -8.16 5.62 7.97
C ASN A 144 -6.86 5.83 8.73
N LEU A 145 -5.94 6.64 8.20
CA LEU A 145 -4.67 6.94 8.83
C LEU A 145 -4.87 7.61 10.21
N LYS A 146 -5.90 8.47 10.39
CA LYS A 146 -6.20 9.09 11.71
C LYS A 146 -6.62 8.04 12.72
N MET A 147 -7.44 7.09 12.26
CA MET A 147 -7.92 5.97 13.05
C MET A 147 -6.77 5.02 13.40
N VAL A 148 -5.93 4.66 12.43
CA VAL A 148 -4.77 3.76 12.64
C VAL A 148 -3.79 4.39 13.61
N ALA A 149 -3.48 5.69 13.49
CA ALA A 149 -2.62 6.38 14.45
C ALA A 149 -3.14 6.28 15.89
N LYS A 150 -4.46 6.45 16.10
CA LYS A 150 -5.09 6.28 17.42
C LYS A 150 -4.99 4.83 17.91
N ILE A 151 -5.21 3.85 17.03
CA ILE A 151 -5.09 2.43 17.34
C ILE A 151 -3.66 2.11 17.79
N LEU A 152 -2.67 2.60 17.05
CA LEU A 152 -1.25 2.34 17.31
C LEU A 152 -0.69 3.21 18.46
N GLY A 153 -1.40 4.26 18.87
CA GLY A 153 -0.97 5.16 19.94
C GLY A 153 0.07 6.19 19.48
N VAL A 154 0.09 6.50 18.19
CA VAL A 154 1.05 7.41 17.56
C VAL A 154 0.52 8.83 17.60
N LYS A 155 1.37 9.77 18.01
CA LYS A 155 1.14 11.21 17.86
C LYS A 155 1.94 11.70 16.67
N TYR A 156 1.26 12.29 15.70
CA TYR A 156 1.84 12.84 14.48
C TYR A 156 1.27 14.26 14.34
N THR A 157 1.93 15.22 14.97
CA THR A 157 1.54 16.63 14.99
C THR A 157 2.77 17.46 15.17
#